data_AF-A0A956S5F6-F1
#
_entry.id   AF-A0A956S5F6-F1
#
_cell.length_a   1.000
_cell.length_b   1.000
_cell.length_c   1.000
_cell.angle_alpha   90.00
_cell.angle_beta   90.00
_cell.angle_gamma   90.00
#
_symmetry.space_group_name_H-M   'P 1'
#
loop_
_entity.id
_entity.type
_entity.pdbx_description
1 polymer ?
#
loop_
_entity_poly.entity_id
_entity_poly.type
_entity_poly.pdbx_seq_one_letter_code
_entity_poly.pdbx_strand_id
1 'polypeptide(L)'
;STFALAYFRLARTSGYQGPSIDRAFLLEKAMQYSSQLSIREQLLFEALYNYVVTRNFKKTIALCRQILTLYPGELEVWSIYFEALEFYGPRLGEPIEIMQMAANRCYELGPDNALYLAYLASMAERNGDIQNIIKFSKMRLQLSPNGSWAPFERRRLAFIEGDVATKQKILQELQKHSATSAWFLSRSIAMSTANPEDHEAVASLLKRSGNSDIWQARGAQVSAYFAMSRGQRTAALKEMKIAESFFDDYPIDEKALYLLIPYADATEAMIRKQIQNIRYWQATRAWIPKSGVYADPDQSMAFIRRNYALGLLFCELKDIETANLHADSLAKFQEHFSGKELTQIEQKMASALASSVRAFISFQSGMPENAIKTLEQPNLDWCANFRLQFVDAQLYERFLRARCYRALGQYEDAIRWLSTIGTFSYPAIAYRAPKHRLLAEIYEEIGDKEQAIEHYQRFIELWRDCDPELRPQLEIARARIDALRQ
;
A
#
# COMPACT_ATOMS: atom_id res chain seq x y z
N SER A 1 29.15 15.41 -20.97
CA SER A 1 29.92 14.17 -21.20
C SER A 1 29.01 13.07 -21.76
N THR A 2 29.30 12.54 -22.95
CA THR A 2 28.51 11.48 -23.62
C THR A 2 28.40 10.20 -22.77
N PHE A 3 29.41 9.90 -21.97
CA PHE A 3 29.42 8.74 -21.07
C PHE A 3 28.38 8.84 -19.95
N ALA A 4 28.18 10.03 -19.38
CA ALA A 4 27.22 10.25 -18.30
C ALA A 4 25.78 9.93 -18.77
N LEU A 5 25.41 10.42 -19.95
CA LEU A 5 24.10 10.17 -20.56
C LEU A 5 23.91 8.70 -20.95
N ALA A 6 24.95 8.03 -21.43
CA ALA A 6 24.90 6.60 -21.76
C ALA A 6 24.61 5.75 -20.51
N TYR A 7 25.35 5.97 -19.41
CA TYR A 7 25.12 5.28 -18.14
C TYR A 7 23.71 5.54 -17.58
N PHE A 8 23.25 6.79 -17.63
CA PHE A 8 21.90 7.15 -17.20
C PHE A 8 20.81 6.42 -18.02
N ARG A 9 20.93 6.43 -19.37
CA ARG A 9 19.97 5.77 -20.26
C ARG A 9 19.95 4.25 -20.06
N LEU A 10 21.12 3.64 -19.83
CA LEU A 10 21.21 2.23 -19.48
C LEU A 10 20.54 1.96 -18.12
N ALA A 11 20.79 2.78 -17.11
CA ALA A 11 20.15 2.63 -15.80
C ALA A 11 18.61 2.74 -15.85
N ARG A 12 18.07 3.61 -16.73
CA ARG A 12 16.63 3.74 -16.96
C ARG A 12 16.04 2.53 -17.68
N THR A 13 16.65 2.11 -18.79
CA THR A 13 16.13 0.99 -19.60
C THR A 13 16.24 -0.37 -18.89
N SER A 14 17.32 -0.59 -18.14
CA SER A 14 17.52 -1.81 -17.34
C SER A 14 16.47 -1.99 -16.23
N GLY A 15 15.84 -0.90 -15.77
CA GLY A 15 14.73 -0.96 -14.81
C GLY A 15 13.54 -1.81 -15.28
N TYR A 16 13.43 -2.05 -16.59
CA TYR A 16 12.31 -2.77 -17.20
C TYR A 16 12.67 -4.20 -17.65
N GLN A 17 13.93 -4.63 -17.52
CA GLN A 17 14.42 -5.93 -18.03
C GLN A 17 14.76 -6.97 -16.94
N GLY A 18 14.57 -6.63 -15.65
CA GLY A 18 14.78 -7.55 -14.53
C GLY A 18 16.09 -7.31 -13.75
N PRO A 19 16.38 -8.11 -12.71
CA PRO A 19 17.41 -7.82 -11.72
C PRO A 19 18.87 -8.07 -12.18
N SER A 20 19.10 -8.42 -13.44
CA SER A 20 20.44 -8.80 -13.95
C SER A 20 21.43 -7.64 -14.06
N ILE A 21 20.96 -6.38 -13.99
CA ILE A 21 21.78 -5.19 -14.15
C ILE A 21 21.70 -4.32 -12.89
N ASP A 22 22.86 -4.06 -12.29
CA ASP A 22 22.98 -3.18 -11.13
C ASP A 22 22.77 -1.71 -11.54
N ARG A 23 21.54 -1.24 -11.35
CA ARG A 23 21.14 0.14 -11.64
C ARG A 23 21.83 1.15 -10.72
N ALA A 24 22.17 0.76 -9.48
CA ALA A 24 22.81 1.68 -8.55
C ALA A 24 24.22 2.00 -9.02
N PHE A 25 24.99 0.97 -9.38
CA PHE A 25 26.31 1.12 -9.97
C PHE A 25 26.30 2.01 -11.23
N LEU A 26 25.35 1.81 -12.14
CA LEU A 26 25.22 2.63 -13.36
C LEU A 26 24.95 4.11 -13.03
N LEU A 27 24.13 4.39 -12.01
CA LEU A 27 23.82 5.76 -11.60
C LEU A 27 24.97 6.42 -10.86
N GLU A 28 25.73 5.69 -10.06
CA GLU A 28 26.97 6.19 -9.46
C GLU A 28 27.97 6.62 -10.55
N LYS A 29 28.13 5.80 -11.61
CA LYS A 29 28.93 6.16 -12.78
C LYS A 29 28.39 7.37 -13.52
N ALA A 30 27.08 7.45 -13.73
CA ALA A 30 26.46 8.61 -14.37
C ALA A 30 26.73 9.91 -13.57
N MET A 31 26.61 9.86 -12.24
CA MET A 31 26.88 10.99 -11.34
C MET A 31 28.36 11.42 -11.36
N GLN A 32 29.30 10.47 -11.42
CA GLN A 32 30.74 10.76 -11.48
C GLN A 32 31.12 11.67 -12.66
N TYR A 33 30.42 11.55 -13.80
CA TYR A 33 30.69 12.32 -15.02
C TYR A 33 29.69 13.47 -15.26
N SER A 34 28.85 13.79 -14.27
CA SER A 34 27.71 14.72 -14.42
C SER A 34 28.08 16.21 -14.37
N SER A 35 29.25 16.57 -13.83
CA SER A 35 29.66 17.97 -13.60
C SER A 35 29.77 18.81 -14.88
N GLN A 36 29.93 18.18 -16.04
CA GLN A 36 30.00 18.83 -17.35
C GLN A 36 28.63 18.89 -18.07
N LEU A 37 27.57 18.39 -17.45
CA LEU A 37 26.21 18.43 -18.00
C LEU A 37 25.55 19.77 -17.66
N SER A 38 24.48 20.11 -18.38
CA SER A 38 23.64 21.26 -18.04
C SER A 38 23.04 21.09 -16.64
N ILE A 39 22.71 22.20 -15.97
CA ILE A 39 22.02 22.17 -14.66
C ILE A 39 20.74 21.30 -14.74
N ARG A 40 20.00 21.40 -15.84
CA ARG A 40 18.82 20.57 -16.10
C ARG A 40 19.12 19.07 -16.03
N GLU A 41 20.16 18.62 -16.72
CA GLU A 41 20.56 17.22 -16.74
C GLU A 41 21.11 16.75 -15.39
N GLN A 42 21.86 17.60 -14.69
CA GLN A 42 22.33 17.30 -13.34
C GLN A 42 21.16 17.07 -12.37
N LEU A 43 20.14 17.94 -12.41
CA LEU A 43 18.93 17.78 -11.60
C LEU A 43 18.15 16.51 -11.94
N LEU A 44 18.03 16.17 -13.24
CA LEU A 44 17.40 14.93 -13.68
C LEU A 44 18.15 13.68 -13.16
N PHE A 45 19.48 13.70 -13.22
CA PHE A 45 20.32 12.61 -12.74
C PHE A 45 20.18 12.47 -11.22
N GLU A 46 20.18 13.59 -10.50
CA GLU A 46 19.98 13.60 -9.06
C GLU A 46 18.60 13.06 -8.67
N ALA A 47 17.53 13.41 -9.40
CA ALA A 47 16.19 12.88 -9.14
C ALA A 47 16.15 11.35 -9.28
N LEU A 48 16.73 10.81 -10.35
CA LEU A 48 16.79 9.36 -10.55
C LEU A 48 17.71 8.66 -9.54
N TYR A 49 18.85 9.28 -9.20
CA TYR A 49 19.76 8.77 -8.19
C TYR A 49 19.07 8.65 -6.83
N ASN A 50 18.29 9.67 -6.43
CA ASN A 50 17.53 9.61 -5.19
C ASN A 50 16.41 8.56 -5.23
N TYR A 51 15.78 8.36 -6.39
CA TYR A 51 14.76 7.33 -6.57
C TYR A 51 15.30 5.90 -6.46
N VAL A 52 16.46 5.62 -7.07
CA VAL A 52 17.01 4.25 -7.19
C VAL A 52 17.99 3.92 -6.08
N VAL A 53 18.94 4.81 -5.80
CA VAL A 53 20.11 4.55 -4.95
C VAL A 53 19.82 4.90 -3.51
N THR A 54 19.51 6.18 -3.22
CA THR A 54 19.31 6.62 -1.83
C THR A 54 17.93 6.27 -1.29
N ARG A 55 16.98 5.96 -2.19
CA ARG A 55 15.57 5.69 -1.85
C ARG A 55 14.93 6.87 -1.10
N ASN A 56 15.34 8.09 -1.42
CA ASN A 56 14.80 9.34 -0.84
C ASN A 56 13.70 9.91 -1.74
N PHE A 57 12.50 9.33 -1.64
CA PHE A 57 11.37 9.66 -2.53
C PHE A 57 10.81 11.05 -2.30
N LYS A 58 10.85 11.54 -1.05
CA LYS A 58 10.48 12.93 -0.73
C LYS A 58 11.37 13.90 -1.51
N LYS A 59 12.68 13.66 -1.53
CA LYS A 59 13.63 14.46 -2.33
C LYS A 59 13.41 14.26 -3.83
N THR A 60 13.18 13.03 -4.30
CA THR A 60 12.84 12.77 -5.71
C THR A 60 11.64 13.58 -6.17
N ILE A 61 10.53 13.54 -5.43
CA ILE A 61 9.30 14.27 -5.76
C ILE A 61 9.52 15.79 -5.75
N ALA A 62 10.25 16.31 -4.76
CA ALA A 62 10.59 17.73 -4.70
C ALA A 62 11.44 18.18 -5.90
N LEU A 63 12.46 17.40 -6.27
CA LEU A 63 13.29 17.67 -7.45
C LEU A 63 12.48 17.59 -8.75
N CYS A 64 11.62 16.58 -8.90
CA CYS A 64 10.72 16.49 -10.06
C CYS A 64 9.84 17.73 -10.20
N ARG A 65 9.22 18.19 -9.11
CA ARG A 65 8.43 19.45 -9.13
C ARG A 65 9.27 20.64 -9.55
N GLN A 66 10.44 20.81 -8.96
CA GLN A 66 11.35 21.91 -9.30
C GLN A 66 11.72 21.92 -10.78
N ILE A 67 12.08 20.76 -11.33
CA ILE A 67 12.45 20.63 -12.75
C ILE A 67 11.25 20.91 -13.64
N LEU A 68 10.07 20.38 -13.32
CA LEU A 68 8.86 20.53 -14.14
C LEU A 68 8.30 21.96 -14.13
N THR A 69 8.54 22.74 -13.07
CA THR A 69 8.26 24.19 -13.05
C THR A 69 9.08 24.93 -14.11
N LEU A 70 10.34 24.53 -14.31
CA LEU A 70 11.26 25.18 -15.27
C LEU A 70 11.14 24.58 -16.68
N TYR A 71 10.86 23.28 -16.77
CA TYR A 71 10.86 22.51 -18.02
C TYR A 71 9.64 21.58 -18.07
N PRO A 72 8.42 22.11 -18.31
CA PRO A 72 7.17 21.34 -18.26
C PRO A 72 7.02 20.28 -19.36
N GLY A 73 7.90 20.30 -20.37
CA GLY A 73 7.97 19.31 -21.45
C GLY A 73 8.93 18.15 -21.22
N GLU A 74 9.59 18.08 -20.06
CA GLU A 74 10.58 17.01 -19.78
C GLU A 74 9.90 15.67 -19.46
N LEU A 75 9.68 14.88 -20.51
CA LEU A 75 9.03 13.56 -20.45
C LEU A 75 9.70 12.61 -19.43
N GLU A 76 11.02 12.59 -19.39
CA GLU A 76 11.76 11.72 -18.45
C GLU A 76 11.46 12.05 -16.99
N VAL A 77 11.32 13.35 -16.70
CA VAL A 77 11.00 13.84 -15.35
C VAL A 77 9.56 13.50 -14.98
N TRP A 78 8.62 13.65 -15.92
CA TRP A 78 7.23 13.21 -15.71
C TRP A 78 7.14 11.71 -15.41
N SER A 79 7.91 10.88 -16.10
CA SER A 79 7.95 9.43 -15.87
C SER A 79 8.53 9.08 -14.50
N ILE A 80 9.67 9.68 -14.11
CA ILE A 80 10.25 9.49 -12.76
C ILE A 80 9.27 9.99 -11.69
N TYR A 81 8.58 11.10 -11.94
CA TYR A 81 7.61 11.66 -11.01
C TYR A 81 6.43 10.73 -10.81
N PHE A 82 5.84 10.20 -11.90
CA PHE A 82 4.78 9.21 -11.83
C PHE A 82 5.22 7.96 -11.05
N GLU A 83 6.39 7.40 -11.36
CA GLU A 83 6.90 6.23 -10.65
C GLU A 83 7.07 6.50 -9.15
N ALA A 84 7.71 7.62 -8.79
CA ALA A 84 7.89 7.99 -7.39
C ALA A 84 6.55 8.16 -6.65
N LEU A 85 5.58 8.80 -7.30
CA LEU A 85 4.21 8.93 -6.77
C LEU A 85 3.52 7.57 -6.62
N GLU A 86 3.64 6.69 -7.62
CA GLU A 86 2.99 5.38 -7.60
C GLU A 86 3.44 4.52 -6.40
N PHE A 87 4.72 4.60 -6.05
CA PHE A 87 5.29 3.82 -4.96
C PHE A 87 5.23 4.53 -3.59
N TYR A 88 5.26 5.87 -3.54
CA TYR A 88 5.46 6.62 -2.29
C TYR A 88 4.54 7.82 -2.09
N GLY A 89 3.87 8.31 -3.14
CA GLY A 89 2.93 9.43 -3.05
C GLY A 89 1.93 9.26 -1.91
N PRO A 90 1.25 8.11 -1.77
CA PRO A 90 0.32 7.86 -0.68
C PRO A 90 0.90 8.04 0.74
N ARG A 91 2.20 7.78 0.94
CA ARG A 91 2.86 7.98 2.25
C ARG A 91 3.18 9.42 2.58
N LEU A 92 3.32 10.23 1.54
CA LEU A 92 3.61 11.65 1.64
C LEU A 92 2.33 12.49 1.65
N GLY A 93 1.15 11.84 1.63
CA GLY A 93 -0.12 12.53 1.54
C GLY A 93 -0.37 13.13 0.15
N GLU A 94 0.33 12.64 -0.87
CA GLU A 94 0.17 13.15 -2.23
C GLU A 94 -1.19 12.71 -2.78
N PRO A 95 -2.02 13.67 -3.26
CA PRO A 95 -3.29 13.36 -3.89
C PRO A 95 -3.13 12.44 -5.10
N ILE A 96 -4.08 11.54 -5.30
CA ILE A 96 -4.07 10.61 -6.43
C ILE A 96 -4.21 11.34 -7.78
N GLU A 97 -4.81 12.52 -7.78
CA GLU A 97 -5.01 13.41 -8.92
C GLU A 97 -3.67 13.88 -9.50
N ILE A 98 -2.66 14.12 -8.65
CA ILE A 98 -1.32 14.49 -9.11
C ILE A 98 -0.67 13.32 -9.86
N MET A 99 -0.90 12.09 -9.40
CA MET A 99 -0.43 10.89 -10.09
C MET A 99 -1.14 10.70 -11.44
N GLN A 100 -2.45 10.96 -11.50
CA GLN A 100 -3.22 10.94 -12.76
C GLN A 100 -2.68 11.98 -13.75
N MET A 101 -2.42 13.20 -13.29
CA MET A 101 -1.82 14.25 -14.10
C MET A 101 -0.47 13.82 -14.67
N ALA A 102 0.41 13.25 -13.84
CA ALA A 102 1.72 12.76 -14.30
C ALA A 102 1.59 11.66 -15.36
N ALA A 103 0.64 10.73 -15.21
CA ALA A 103 0.35 9.70 -16.21
C ALA A 103 -0.11 10.31 -17.55
N ASN A 104 -1.05 11.26 -17.50
CA ASN A 104 -1.56 11.96 -18.68
C ASN A 104 -0.44 12.71 -19.41
N ARG A 105 0.40 13.45 -18.68
CA ARG A 105 1.55 14.18 -19.26
C ARG A 105 2.56 13.26 -19.92
N CYS A 106 2.84 12.09 -19.33
CA CYS A 106 3.70 11.10 -19.96
C CYS A 106 3.13 10.63 -21.31
N TYR A 107 1.82 10.35 -21.36
CA TYR A 107 1.15 9.91 -22.58
C TYR A 107 1.09 11.02 -23.64
N GLU A 108 0.74 12.26 -23.26
CA GLU A 108 0.69 13.42 -24.17
C GLU A 108 2.04 13.69 -24.85
N LEU A 109 3.14 13.58 -24.10
CA LEU A 109 4.49 13.83 -24.59
C LEU A 109 5.12 12.63 -25.31
N GLY A 110 4.55 11.42 -25.17
CA GLY A 110 5.10 10.19 -25.74
C GLY A 110 4.04 9.13 -26.04
N PRO A 111 3.05 9.39 -26.90
CA PRO A 111 1.87 8.53 -27.08
C PRO A 111 2.20 7.12 -27.61
N ASP A 112 3.32 6.98 -28.33
CA ASP A 112 3.77 5.72 -28.94
C ASP A 112 4.57 4.83 -27.98
N ASN A 113 4.63 5.18 -26.69
CA ASN A 113 5.31 4.38 -25.68
C ASN A 113 4.33 3.53 -24.85
N ALA A 114 4.42 2.21 -25.03
CA ALA A 114 3.60 1.22 -24.33
C ALA A 114 3.71 1.29 -22.79
N LEU A 115 4.76 1.90 -22.24
CA LEU A 115 4.90 2.13 -20.79
C LEU A 115 3.89 3.15 -20.28
N TYR A 116 3.64 4.25 -21.02
CA TYR A 116 2.76 5.32 -20.54
C TYR A 116 1.29 4.92 -20.63
N LEU A 117 0.93 4.04 -21.57
CA LEU A 117 -0.35 3.34 -21.54
C LEU A 117 -0.50 2.43 -20.31
N ALA A 118 0.59 1.84 -19.82
CA ALA A 118 0.57 1.07 -18.57
C ALA A 118 0.34 1.98 -17.35
N TYR A 119 0.87 3.21 -17.35
CA TYR A 119 0.58 4.20 -16.31
C TYR A 119 -0.91 4.58 -16.30
N LEU A 120 -1.48 4.88 -17.46
CA LEU A 120 -2.92 5.17 -17.58
C LEU A 120 -3.79 3.98 -17.17
N ALA A 121 -3.41 2.75 -17.55
CA ALA A 121 -4.10 1.55 -17.10
C ALA A 121 -4.00 1.35 -15.57
N SER A 122 -2.82 1.59 -14.96
CA SER A 122 -2.65 1.54 -13.49
C SER A 122 -3.54 2.57 -12.80
N MET A 123 -3.70 3.77 -13.37
CA MET A 123 -4.63 4.75 -12.85
C MET A 123 -6.10 4.33 -12.97
N ALA A 124 -6.49 3.77 -14.11
CA ALA A 124 -7.84 3.25 -14.31
C ALA A 124 -8.15 2.10 -13.32
N GLU A 125 -7.19 1.20 -13.06
CA GLU A 125 -7.31 0.15 -12.03
C GLU A 125 -7.59 0.73 -10.65
N ARG A 126 -6.98 1.86 -10.31
CA ARG A 126 -7.14 2.52 -8.99
C ARG A 126 -8.50 3.17 -8.81
N ASN A 127 -9.05 3.67 -9.90
CA ASN A 127 -10.35 4.31 -9.92
C ASN A 127 -11.49 3.30 -10.13
N GLY A 128 -11.19 2.02 -10.36
CA GLY A 128 -12.19 1.01 -10.73
C GLY A 128 -12.81 1.24 -12.11
N ASP A 129 -12.13 1.99 -12.98
CA ASP A 129 -12.63 2.35 -14.31
C ASP A 129 -12.31 1.24 -15.32
N ILE A 130 -13.17 0.22 -15.33
CA ILE A 130 -13.03 -0.97 -16.16
C ILE A 130 -12.92 -0.61 -17.65
N GLN A 131 -13.65 0.41 -18.12
CA GLN A 131 -13.64 0.81 -19.53
C GLN A 131 -12.27 1.34 -19.95
N ASN A 132 -11.67 2.21 -19.14
CA ASN A 132 -10.33 2.72 -19.42
C ASN A 132 -9.24 1.66 -19.21
N ILE A 133 -9.42 0.70 -18.29
CA ILE A 133 -8.52 -0.46 -18.20
C ILE A 133 -8.51 -1.22 -19.54
N ILE A 134 -9.68 -1.56 -20.07
CA ILE A 134 -9.80 -2.29 -21.35
C ILE A 134 -9.17 -1.48 -22.49
N LYS A 135 -9.54 -0.19 -22.61
CA LYS A 135 -9.04 0.72 -23.65
C LYS A 135 -7.50 0.75 -23.66
N PHE A 136 -6.88 1.09 -22.54
CA PHE A 136 -5.43 1.25 -22.48
C PHE A 136 -4.68 -0.08 -22.58
N SER A 137 -5.25 -1.18 -22.09
CA SER A 137 -4.70 -2.54 -22.31
C SER A 137 -4.62 -2.90 -23.79
N LYS A 138 -5.71 -2.65 -24.54
CA LYS A 138 -5.79 -2.94 -25.98
C LYS A 138 -4.81 -2.09 -26.79
N MET A 139 -4.75 -0.79 -26.51
CA MET A 139 -3.78 0.12 -27.13
C MET A 139 -2.33 -0.33 -26.86
N ARG A 140 -2.04 -0.75 -25.63
CA ARG A 140 -0.70 -1.24 -25.24
C ARG A 140 -0.32 -2.50 -25.99
N LEU A 141 -1.25 -3.44 -26.15
CA LEU A 141 -1.05 -4.66 -26.94
C LEU A 141 -0.86 -4.36 -28.43
N GLN A 142 -1.52 -3.34 -28.97
CA GLN A 142 -1.33 -2.94 -30.37
C GLN A 142 0.07 -2.37 -30.61
N LEU A 143 0.59 -1.54 -29.69
CA LEU A 143 1.94 -0.98 -29.80
C LEU A 143 3.05 -2.03 -29.56
N SER A 144 2.82 -2.96 -28.64
CA SER A 144 3.84 -3.94 -28.23
C SER A 144 3.27 -5.35 -28.09
N PRO A 145 2.82 -5.99 -29.18
CA PRO A 145 2.10 -7.27 -29.16
C PRO A 145 2.93 -8.44 -28.62
N ASN A 146 4.27 -8.34 -28.71
CA ASN A 146 5.23 -9.34 -28.25
C ASN A 146 6.10 -8.84 -27.08
N GLY A 147 5.69 -7.75 -26.42
CA GLY A 147 6.41 -7.22 -25.27
C GLY A 147 6.36 -8.16 -24.07
N SER A 148 7.28 -7.99 -23.11
CA SER A 148 7.36 -8.81 -21.89
C SER A 148 6.06 -8.81 -21.06
N TRP A 149 5.27 -7.73 -21.14
CA TRP A 149 3.98 -7.60 -20.46
C TRP A 149 2.77 -8.02 -21.30
N ALA A 150 2.93 -8.32 -22.59
CA ALA A 150 1.81 -8.70 -23.46
C ALA A 150 1.03 -9.95 -22.95
N PRO A 151 1.67 -11.00 -22.41
CA PRO A 151 0.94 -12.12 -21.82
C PRO A 151 0.05 -11.71 -20.63
N PHE A 152 0.51 -10.78 -19.80
CA PHE A 152 -0.28 -10.25 -18.70
C PHE A 152 -1.50 -9.47 -19.23
N GLU A 153 -1.30 -8.59 -20.20
CA GLU A 153 -2.37 -7.79 -20.82
C GLU A 153 -3.47 -8.65 -21.46
N ARG A 154 -3.09 -9.70 -22.20
CA ARG A 154 -4.06 -10.63 -22.81
C ARG A 154 -4.89 -11.35 -21.74
N ARG A 155 -4.27 -11.79 -20.64
CA ARG A 155 -4.98 -12.45 -19.54
C ARG A 155 -5.89 -11.48 -18.80
N ARG A 156 -5.44 -10.24 -18.57
CA ARG A 156 -6.26 -9.18 -17.95
C ARG A 156 -7.52 -8.92 -18.76
N LEU A 157 -7.36 -8.69 -20.06
CA LEU A 157 -8.49 -8.47 -20.98
C LEU A 157 -9.42 -9.69 -21.03
N ALA A 158 -8.87 -10.89 -21.23
CA ALA A 158 -9.67 -12.10 -21.31
C ALA A 158 -10.38 -12.43 -19.99
N PHE A 159 -9.84 -12.01 -18.84
CA PHE A 159 -10.54 -12.14 -17.57
C PHE A 159 -11.66 -11.10 -17.43
N ILE A 160 -11.41 -9.82 -17.76
CA ILE A 160 -12.39 -8.74 -17.61
C ILE A 160 -13.55 -8.88 -18.61
N GLU A 161 -13.23 -9.16 -19.88
CA GLU A 161 -14.21 -9.24 -20.98
C GLU A 161 -14.77 -10.66 -21.19
N GLY A 162 -14.11 -11.68 -20.61
CA GLY A 162 -14.47 -13.08 -20.83
C GLY A 162 -15.70 -13.53 -20.06
N ASP A 163 -16.40 -14.50 -20.64
CA ASP A 163 -17.46 -15.25 -19.95
C ASP A 163 -16.88 -16.15 -18.83
N VAL A 164 -17.77 -16.78 -18.07
CA VAL A 164 -17.41 -17.66 -16.95
C VAL A 164 -16.46 -18.78 -17.40
N ALA A 165 -16.68 -19.37 -18.58
CA ALA A 165 -15.84 -20.43 -19.12
C ALA A 165 -14.42 -19.95 -19.45
N THR A 166 -14.31 -18.77 -20.06
CA THR A 166 -13.03 -18.12 -20.39
C THR A 166 -12.26 -17.79 -19.12
N LYS A 167 -12.92 -17.18 -18.12
CA LYS A 167 -12.32 -16.89 -16.81
C LYS A 167 -11.77 -18.16 -16.17
N GLN A 168 -12.57 -19.24 -16.10
CA GLN A 168 -12.15 -20.50 -15.51
C GLN A 168 -10.94 -21.12 -16.22
N LYS A 169 -10.89 -21.07 -17.56
CA LYS A 169 -9.76 -21.56 -18.33
C LYS A 169 -8.46 -20.83 -17.97
N ILE A 170 -8.50 -19.50 -17.89
CA ILE A 170 -7.33 -18.67 -17.52
C ILE A 170 -6.84 -19.03 -16.12
N LEU A 171 -7.77 -19.19 -15.16
CA LEU A 171 -7.42 -19.57 -13.79
C LEU A 171 -6.73 -20.95 -13.75
N GLN A 172 -7.25 -21.93 -14.50
CA GLN A 172 -6.64 -23.27 -14.59
C GLN A 172 -5.24 -23.25 -15.23
N GLU A 173 -5.03 -22.41 -16.25
CA GLU A 173 -3.71 -22.24 -16.88
C GLU A 173 -2.70 -21.61 -15.91
N LEU A 174 -3.09 -20.55 -15.20
CA LEU A 174 -2.23 -19.86 -14.24
C LEU A 174 -1.84 -20.75 -13.06
N GLN A 175 -2.78 -21.56 -12.58
CA GLN A 175 -2.56 -22.52 -11.51
C GLN A 175 -1.40 -23.49 -11.84
N LYS A 176 -1.26 -23.87 -13.12
CA LYS A 176 -0.28 -24.86 -13.59
C LYS A 176 1.11 -24.28 -13.89
N HIS A 177 1.20 -23.01 -14.29
CA HIS A 177 2.40 -22.52 -14.98
C HIS A 177 3.15 -21.38 -14.31
N SER A 178 2.52 -20.53 -13.48
CA SER A 178 3.25 -19.40 -12.87
C SER A 178 2.51 -18.76 -11.70
N ALA A 179 2.95 -19.04 -10.47
CA ALA A 179 2.41 -18.41 -9.27
C ALA A 179 2.67 -16.89 -9.23
N THR A 180 3.81 -16.42 -9.76
CA THR A 180 4.09 -14.98 -9.92
C THR A 180 3.11 -14.32 -10.90
N SER A 181 2.77 -14.97 -12.01
CA SER A 181 1.76 -14.44 -12.94
C SER A 181 0.38 -14.43 -12.30
N ALA A 182 0.03 -15.48 -11.54
CA ALA A 182 -1.20 -15.55 -10.76
C ALA A 182 -1.29 -14.39 -9.76
N TRP A 183 -0.17 -14.04 -9.11
CA TRP A 183 -0.06 -12.90 -8.21
C TRP A 183 -0.25 -11.53 -8.86
N PHE A 184 0.31 -11.32 -10.05
CA PHE A 184 0.09 -10.04 -10.74
C PHE A 184 -1.34 -9.89 -11.23
N LEU A 185 -1.92 -10.95 -11.80
CA LEU A 185 -3.31 -10.92 -12.26
C LEU A 185 -4.29 -10.78 -11.10
N SER A 186 -4.05 -11.49 -9.99
CA SER A 186 -4.87 -11.39 -8.78
C SER A 186 -4.96 -9.96 -8.27
N ARG A 187 -3.82 -9.26 -8.22
CA ARG A 187 -3.76 -7.87 -7.77
C ARG A 187 -4.54 -6.95 -8.71
N SER A 188 -4.40 -7.11 -10.01
CA SER A 188 -5.13 -6.31 -11.00
C SER A 188 -6.64 -6.48 -10.82
N ILE A 189 -7.13 -7.73 -10.74
CA ILE A 189 -8.56 -8.02 -10.54
C ILE A 189 -9.07 -7.45 -9.22
N ALA A 190 -8.34 -7.66 -8.11
CA ALA A 190 -8.69 -7.15 -6.79
C ALA A 190 -8.86 -5.62 -6.73
N MET A 191 -8.09 -4.90 -7.55
CA MET A 191 -8.19 -3.44 -7.65
C MET A 191 -9.25 -3.00 -8.66
N SER A 192 -9.46 -3.76 -9.74
CA SER A 192 -10.32 -3.40 -10.86
C SER A 192 -11.80 -3.71 -10.65
N THR A 193 -12.13 -4.74 -9.86
CA THR A 193 -13.52 -5.16 -9.64
C THR A 193 -13.88 -5.08 -8.16
N ALA A 194 -15.14 -4.74 -7.88
CA ALA A 194 -15.75 -4.89 -6.55
C ALA A 194 -16.57 -6.19 -6.45
N ASN A 195 -16.54 -7.04 -7.48
CA ASN A 195 -17.33 -8.26 -7.57
C ASN A 195 -16.79 -9.33 -6.60
N PRO A 196 -17.59 -9.75 -5.59
CA PRO A 196 -17.19 -10.79 -4.65
C PRO A 196 -16.78 -12.11 -5.30
N GLU A 197 -17.41 -12.49 -6.42
CA GLU A 197 -17.11 -13.74 -7.13
C GLU A 197 -15.72 -13.70 -7.77
N ASP A 198 -15.36 -12.56 -8.37
CA ASP A 198 -14.02 -12.37 -8.96
C ASP A 198 -12.94 -12.36 -7.87
N HIS A 199 -13.22 -11.75 -6.71
CA HIS A 199 -12.34 -11.76 -5.54
C HIS A 199 -12.11 -13.18 -5.00
N GLU A 200 -13.17 -13.97 -4.87
CA GLU A 200 -13.09 -15.37 -4.42
C GLU A 200 -12.32 -16.24 -5.42
N ALA A 201 -12.60 -16.09 -6.72
CA ALA A 201 -11.92 -16.83 -7.78
C ALA A 201 -10.41 -16.57 -7.77
N VAL A 202 -10.01 -15.32 -7.56
CA VAL A 202 -8.62 -14.89 -7.46
C VAL A 202 -7.93 -15.40 -6.20
N ALA A 203 -8.60 -15.33 -5.04
CA ALA A 203 -8.01 -15.84 -3.81
C ALA A 203 -7.85 -17.37 -3.87
N SER A 204 -8.83 -18.07 -4.43
CA SER A 204 -8.79 -19.50 -4.74
C SER A 204 -7.68 -19.85 -5.73
N LEU A 205 -7.42 -19.02 -6.74
CA LEU A 205 -6.29 -19.20 -7.65
C LEU A 205 -4.98 -19.24 -6.87
N LEU A 206 -4.72 -18.25 -6.02
CA LEU A 206 -3.48 -18.20 -5.23
C LEU A 206 -3.36 -19.40 -4.29
N LYS A 207 -4.46 -19.76 -3.61
CA LYS A 207 -4.51 -20.94 -2.72
C LYS A 207 -4.16 -22.25 -3.42
N ARG A 208 -4.33 -22.32 -4.74
CA ARG A 208 -4.10 -23.53 -5.53
C ARG A 208 -2.88 -23.42 -6.45
N SER A 209 -2.22 -22.26 -6.50
CA SER A 209 -1.13 -21.94 -7.45
C SER A 209 0.21 -22.45 -6.92
N GLY A 210 0.72 -23.52 -7.54
CA GLY A 210 1.92 -24.22 -7.10
C GLY A 210 1.71 -24.97 -5.79
N ASN A 211 2.30 -26.14 -5.63
CA ASN A 211 2.29 -26.90 -4.37
C ASN A 211 3.19 -26.23 -3.32
N SER A 212 3.05 -24.93 -3.11
CA SER A 212 3.94 -24.12 -2.30
C SER A 212 3.17 -23.39 -1.22
N ASP A 213 3.52 -23.69 0.02
CA ASP A 213 2.92 -23.15 1.25
C ASP A 213 2.80 -21.62 1.22
N ILE A 214 3.77 -20.90 0.61
CA ILE A 214 3.75 -19.44 0.54
C ILE A 214 2.59 -18.88 -0.28
N TRP A 215 2.22 -19.53 -1.37
CA TRP A 215 1.10 -19.09 -2.21
C TRP A 215 -0.24 -19.50 -1.60
N GLN A 216 -0.26 -20.63 -0.89
CA GLN A 216 -1.43 -21.06 -0.12
C GLN A 216 -1.75 -20.08 1.03
N ALA A 217 -0.74 -19.74 1.83
CA ALA A 217 -0.84 -18.72 2.86
C ALA A 217 -1.25 -17.37 2.29
N ARG A 218 -0.66 -16.97 1.15
CA ARG A 218 -0.99 -15.70 0.50
C ARG A 218 -2.42 -15.63 0.00
N GLY A 219 -2.92 -16.70 -0.60
CA GLY A 219 -4.31 -16.77 -1.04
C GLY A 219 -5.30 -16.70 0.13
N ALA A 220 -4.97 -17.34 1.25
CA ALA A 220 -5.73 -17.19 2.50
C ALA A 220 -5.69 -15.76 3.04
N GLN A 221 -4.52 -15.12 3.04
CA GLN A 221 -4.38 -13.72 3.46
C GLN A 221 -5.19 -12.75 2.57
N VAL A 222 -5.15 -12.93 1.26
CA VAL A 222 -5.97 -12.14 0.31
C VAL A 222 -7.45 -12.35 0.57
N SER A 223 -7.88 -13.59 0.83
CA SER A 223 -9.28 -13.90 1.23
C SER A 223 -9.65 -13.14 2.51
N ALA A 224 -8.74 -13.11 3.49
CA ALA A 224 -8.94 -12.39 4.73
C ALA A 224 -9.14 -10.88 4.48
N TYR A 225 -8.30 -10.24 3.65
CA TYR A 225 -8.46 -8.82 3.33
C TYR A 225 -9.78 -8.50 2.61
N PHE A 226 -10.25 -9.37 1.72
CA PHE A 226 -11.57 -9.21 1.11
C PHE A 226 -12.70 -9.33 2.14
N ALA A 227 -12.63 -10.32 3.03
CA ALA A 227 -13.59 -10.47 4.12
C ALA A 227 -13.58 -9.24 5.06
N MET A 228 -12.40 -8.73 5.43
CA MET A 228 -12.27 -7.51 6.24
C MET A 228 -12.91 -6.31 5.56
N SER A 229 -12.71 -6.14 4.24
CA SER A 229 -13.27 -5.02 3.49
C SER A 229 -14.80 -4.97 3.50
N ARG A 230 -15.44 -6.13 3.71
CA ARG A 230 -16.90 -6.30 3.81
C ARG A 230 -17.41 -6.35 5.24
N GLY A 231 -16.55 -6.14 6.24
CA GLY A 231 -16.94 -6.29 7.66
C GLY A 231 -17.27 -7.74 8.05
N GLN A 232 -16.72 -8.74 7.36
CA GLN A 232 -16.93 -10.16 7.64
C GLN A 232 -15.82 -10.69 8.54
N ARG A 233 -15.85 -10.27 9.81
CA ARG A 233 -14.80 -10.54 10.82
C ARG A 233 -14.56 -12.03 11.01
N THR A 234 -15.63 -12.81 11.10
CA THR A 234 -15.57 -14.26 11.31
C THR A 234 -14.86 -14.96 10.14
N ALA A 235 -15.20 -14.58 8.91
CA ALA A 235 -14.55 -15.10 7.72
C ALA A 235 -13.08 -14.65 7.63
N ALA A 236 -12.79 -13.38 7.94
CA ALA A 236 -11.43 -12.85 7.93
C ALA A 236 -10.51 -13.59 8.91
N LEU A 237 -10.95 -13.77 10.17
CA LEU A 237 -10.16 -14.46 11.19
C LEU A 237 -9.96 -15.96 10.86
N LYS A 238 -10.95 -16.61 10.24
CA LYS A 238 -10.83 -17.98 9.74
C LYS A 238 -9.73 -18.09 8.69
N GLU A 239 -9.74 -17.20 7.70
CA GLU A 239 -8.74 -17.17 6.63
C GLU A 239 -7.34 -16.82 7.14
N MET A 240 -7.23 -15.91 8.11
CA MET A 240 -5.96 -15.64 8.78
C MET A 240 -5.42 -16.86 9.52
N LYS A 241 -6.28 -17.66 10.16
CA LYS A 241 -5.87 -18.92 10.80
C LYS A 241 -5.40 -19.96 9.78
N ILE A 242 -5.98 -19.99 8.58
CA ILE A 242 -5.49 -20.83 7.49
C ILE A 242 -4.09 -20.36 7.07
N ALA A 243 -3.88 -19.06 6.91
CA ALA A 243 -2.56 -18.51 6.58
C ALA A 243 -1.49 -18.86 7.64
N GLU A 244 -1.83 -18.78 8.93
CA GLU A 244 -0.95 -19.19 10.05
C GLU A 244 -0.50 -20.64 9.99
N SER A 245 -1.36 -21.55 9.51
CA SER A 245 -1.00 -22.97 9.46
C SER A 245 0.17 -23.30 8.53
N PHE A 246 0.52 -22.38 7.64
CA PHE A 246 1.67 -22.49 6.73
C PHE A 246 2.93 -21.83 7.29
N PHE A 247 2.77 -20.74 8.05
CA PHE A 247 3.86 -19.97 8.64
C PHE A 247 3.44 -19.47 10.02
N ASP A 248 4.08 -20.00 11.06
CA ASP A 248 3.83 -19.65 12.47
C ASP A 248 3.98 -18.14 12.75
N ASP A 249 4.75 -17.44 11.91
CA ASP A 249 5.16 -16.04 12.13
C ASP A 249 4.36 -15.02 11.30
N TYR A 250 3.58 -15.45 10.31
CA TYR A 250 3.24 -14.59 9.16
C TYR A 250 1.91 -13.80 9.23
N PRO A 251 1.05 -13.90 10.27
CA PRO A 251 0.03 -12.86 10.44
C PRO A 251 -0.34 -12.50 11.89
N ILE A 252 0.51 -12.75 12.89
CA ILE A 252 0.12 -12.44 14.28
C ILE A 252 -0.04 -10.93 14.52
N ASP A 253 0.82 -10.12 13.90
CA ASP A 253 0.69 -8.68 13.82
C ASP A 253 -0.51 -8.27 12.97
N GLU A 254 -0.74 -8.92 11.82
CA GLU A 254 -1.90 -8.64 10.94
C GLU A 254 -3.24 -8.80 11.66
N LYS A 255 -3.40 -9.84 12.50
CA LYS A 255 -4.61 -10.03 13.31
C LYS A 255 -4.79 -8.93 14.35
N ALA A 256 -3.71 -8.51 15.00
CA ALA A 256 -3.74 -7.40 15.95
C ALA A 256 -4.12 -6.10 15.27
N LEU A 257 -3.49 -5.81 14.14
CA LEU A 257 -3.78 -4.65 13.34
C LEU A 257 -5.24 -4.68 12.86
N TYR A 258 -5.77 -5.81 12.40
CA TYR A 258 -7.17 -5.90 12.00
C TYR A 258 -8.16 -5.42 13.08
N LEU A 259 -7.92 -5.75 14.35
CA LEU A 259 -8.76 -5.30 15.47
C LEU A 259 -8.75 -3.77 15.65
N LEU A 260 -7.72 -3.11 15.14
CA LEU A 260 -7.52 -1.66 15.23
C LEU A 260 -8.05 -0.92 13.99
N ILE A 261 -8.63 -1.62 13.01
CA ILE A 261 -9.28 -0.93 11.89
C ILE A 261 -10.43 -0.08 12.43
N PRO A 262 -10.52 1.20 12.07
CA PRO A 262 -11.59 2.08 12.55
C PRO A 262 -12.97 1.51 12.24
N TYR A 263 -13.89 1.64 13.20
CA TYR A 263 -15.27 1.12 13.12
C TYR A 263 -15.39 -0.40 13.05
N ALA A 264 -14.29 -1.13 13.23
CA ALA A 264 -14.32 -2.58 13.33
C ALA A 264 -14.82 -3.07 14.70
N ASP A 265 -15.23 -2.19 15.63
CA ASP A 265 -15.82 -2.50 16.95
C ASP A 265 -15.17 -3.68 17.71
N ALA A 266 -13.84 -3.69 17.77
CA ALA A 266 -13.14 -4.67 18.59
C ALA A 266 -13.42 -4.41 20.07
N THR A 267 -13.89 -5.43 20.78
CA THR A 267 -14.11 -5.30 22.23
C THR A 267 -12.78 -5.34 22.98
N GLU A 268 -12.74 -4.74 24.17
CA GLU A 268 -11.59 -4.84 25.07
C GLU A 268 -11.15 -6.29 25.31
N ALA A 269 -12.11 -7.22 25.45
CA ALA A 269 -11.83 -8.64 25.63
C ALA A 269 -11.09 -9.25 24.42
N MET A 270 -11.46 -8.86 23.19
CA MET A 270 -10.78 -9.30 21.97
C MET A 270 -9.35 -8.75 21.90
N ILE A 271 -9.17 -7.47 22.22
CA ILE A 271 -7.85 -6.82 22.25
C ILE A 271 -6.95 -7.51 23.28
N ARG A 272 -7.43 -7.71 24.52
CA ARG A 272 -6.68 -8.40 25.58
C ARG A 272 -6.32 -9.84 25.20
N LYS A 273 -7.23 -10.56 24.55
CA LYS A 273 -6.95 -11.91 24.02
C LYS A 273 -5.83 -11.88 22.98
N GLN A 274 -5.83 -10.90 22.08
CA GLN A 274 -4.79 -10.79 21.08
C GLN A 274 -3.43 -10.36 21.67
N ILE A 275 -3.42 -9.50 22.69
CA ILE A 275 -2.22 -9.20 23.48
C ILE A 275 -1.64 -10.49 24.08
N GLN A 276 -2.47 -11.36 24.67
CA GLN A 276 -2.01 -12.65 25.18
C GLN A 276 -1.42 -13.52 24.06
N ASN A 277 -2.11 -13.65 22.93
CA ASN A 277 -1.61 -14.42 21.78
C ASN A 277 -0.22 -13.93 21.35
N ILE A 278 -0.02 -12.61 21.21
CA ILE A 278 1.28 -12.04 20.85
C ILE A 278 2.34 -12.26 21.93
N ARG A 279 1.96 -12.20 23.21
CA ARG A 279 2.91 -12.38 24.33
C ARG A 279 3.50 -13.78 24.37
N TYR A 280 2.67 -14.79 24.18
CA TYR A 280 3.06 -16.21 24.20
C TYR A 280 3.64 -16.70 22.87
N TRP A 281 3.53 -15.90 21.81
CA TRP A 281 4.14 -16.21 20.53
C TRP A 281 5.67 -16.15 20.61
N GLN A 282 6.31 -17.17 20.05
CA GLN A 282 7.75 -17.28 19.85
C GLN A 282 7.98 -17.45 18.35
N ALA A 283 8.93 -16.71 17.78
CA ALA A 283 9.33 -16.92 16.39
C ALA A 283 10.05 -18.28 16.29
N THR A 284 9.40 -19.29 15.73
CA THR A 284 9.85 -20.69 15.80
C THR A 284 10.66 -21.13 14.58
N ARG A 285 10.70 -20.38 13.47
CA ARG A 285 11.39 -20.80 12.23
C ARG A 285 12.50 -19.87 11.78
N ALA A 286 13.62 -20.49 11.40
CA ALA A 286 14.69 -19.84 10.67
C ALA A 286 14.32 -19.72 9.18
N TRP A 287 14.41 -18.48 8.69
CA TRP A 287 14.57 -18.02 7.31
C TRP A 287 14.70 -19.10 6.21
N ILE A 288 13.76 -19.12 5.23
CA ILE A 288 13.93 -19.82 3.96
C ILE A 288 13.85 -18.83 2.79
N PRO A 289 14.98 -18.43 2.17
CA PRO A 289 14.97 -17.64 0.96
C PRO A 289 15.06 -18.57 -0.24
N LYS A 290 14.05 -18.63 -1.11
CA LYS A 290 14.28 -19.14 -2.47
C LYS A 290 13.66 -18.32 -3.60
N SER A 291 13.02 -17.21 -3.28
CA SER A 291 12.61 -16.25 -4.30
C SER A 291 12.77 -14.85 -3.75
N GLY A 292 13.63 -14.03 -4.37
CA GLY A 292 13.93 -12.64 -4.01
C GLY A 292 12.75 -11.66 -4.07
N VAL A 293 11.53 -12.15 -3.90
CA VAL A 293 10.28 -11.40 -3.74
C VAL A 293 9.86 -11.37 -2.26
N TYR A 294 10.40 -12.26 -1.39
CA TYR A 294 9.96 -12.40 0.00
C TYR A 294 11.13 -12.78 0.92
N ALA A 295 11.21 -12.11 2.07
CA ALA A 295 12.03 -12.54 3.21
C ALA A 295 11.10 -12.64 4.41
N ASP A 296 11.06 -13.81 5.05
CA ASP A 296 10.39 -13.96 6.34
C ASP A 296 11.14 -13.13 7.39
N PRO A 297 10.42 -12.55 8.37
CA PRO A 297 11.03 -11.80 9.44
C PRO A 297 11.91 -12.75 10.27
N ASP A 298 13.21 -12.48 10.33
CA ASP A 298 14.05 -13.07 11.35
C ASP A 298 13.67 -12.51 12.73
N GLN A 299 14.36 -12.96 13.79
CA GLN A 299 14.03 -12.58 15.17
C GLN A 299 13.97 -11.05 15.40
N SER A 300 14.76 -10.25 14.67
CA SER A 300 14.73 -8.78 14.79
C SER A 300 13.51 -8.17 14.12
N MET A 301 13.13 -8.61 12.93
CA MET A 301 11.89 -8.14 12.30
C MET A 301 10.64 -8.56 13.08
N ALA A 302 10.64 -9.78 13.63
CA ALA A 302 9.62 -10.27 14.55
C ALA A 302 9.48 -9.35 15.78
N PHE A 303 10.60 -8.98 16.41
CA PHE A 303 10.63 -8.06 17.55
C PHE A 303 10.01 -6.70 17.21
N ILE A 304 10.36 -6.15 16.04
CA ILE A 304 9.85 -4.85 15.57
C ILE A 304 8.32 -4.90 15.42
N ARG A 305 7.81 -5.88 14.66
CA ARG A 305 6.37 -6.02 14.40
C ARG A 305 5.57 -6.29 15.67
N ARG A 306 6.09 -7.14 16.55
CA ARG A 306 5.48 -7.45 17.86
C ARG A 306 5.34 -6.21 18.73
N ASN A 307 6.40 -5.44 18.92
CA ASN A 307 6.35 -4.26 19.78
C ASN A 307 5.47 -3.17 19.17
N TYR A 308 5.45 -3.01 17.84
CA TYR A 308 4.54 -2.09 17.17
C TYR A 308 3.07 -2.48 17.40
N ALA A 309 2.71 -3.74 17.13
CA ALA A 309 1.34 -4.23 17.33
C ALA A 309 0.90 -4.11 18.79
N LEU A 310 1.75 -4.49 19.76
CA LEU A 310 1.45 -4.34 21.18
C LEU A 310 1.30 -2.87 21.58
N GLY A 311 2.19 -1.99 21.13
CA GLY A 311 2.12 -0.55 21.40
C GLY A 311 0.78 0.04 20.96
N LEU A 312 0.31 -0.30 19.75
CA LEU A 312 -0.98 0.17 19.26
C LEU A 312 -2.18 -0.46 19.99
N LEU A 313 -2.13 -1.75 20.34
CA LEU A 313 -3.20 -2.40 21.12
C LEU A 313 -3.32 -1.77 22.52
N PHE A 314 -2.20 -1.44 23.18
CA PHE A 314 -2.23 -0.75 24.47
C PHE A 314 -2.67 0.71 24.36
N CYS A 315 -2.37 1.39 23.25
CA CYS A 315 -3.01 2.65 22.92
C CYS A 315 -4.54 2.47 22.89
N GLU A 316 -5.07 1.49 22.16
CA GLU A 316 -6.52 1.27 22.07
C GLU A 316 -7.17 1.00 23.44
N LEU A 317 -6.46 0.32 24.35
CA LEU A 317 -6.87 0.13 25.74
C LEU A 317 -6.70 1.37 26.64
N LYS A 318 -6.17 2.48 26.11
CA LYS A 318 -5.79 3.70 26.84
C LYS A 318 -4.75 3.47 27.94
N ASP A 319 -3.97 2.39 27.82
CA ASP A 319 -2.83 2.08 28.68
C ASP A 319 -1.58 2.74 28.12
N ILE A 320 -1.49 4.05 28.32
CA ILE A 320 -0.44 4.92 27.76
C ILE A 320 0.94 4.55 28.30
N GLU A 321 1.03 4.11 29.55
CA GLU A 321 2.29 3.70 30.16
C GLU A 321 2.86 2.46 29.45
N THR A 322 2.04 1.41 29.28
CA THR A 322 2.50 0.18 28.61
C THR A 322 2.75 0.42 27.11
N ALA A 323 1.94 1.26 26.46
CA ALA A 323 2.17 1.65 25.08
C ALA A 323 3.54 2.35 24.90
N ASN A 324 3.91 3.25 25.83
CA ASN A 324 5.23 3.90 25.82
C ASN A 324 6.38 2.90 26.00
N LEU A 325 6.23 1.90 26.87
CA LEU A 325 7.26 0.85 27.04
C LEU A 325 7.57 0.13 25.73
N HIS A 326 6.55 -0.14 24.91
CA HIS A 326 6.73 -0.75 23.59
C HIS A 326 7.36 0.22 22.58
N ALA A 327 7.00 1.50 22.61
CA ALA A 327 7.67 2.52 21.79
C ALA A 327 9.15 2.68 22.16
N ASP A 328 9.48 2.64 23.45
CA ASP A 328 10.85 2.73 23.93
C ASP A 328 11.66 1.48 23.62
N SER A 329 11.04 0.30 23.66
CA SER A 329 11.65 -0.96 23.22
C SER A 329 12.04 -0.91 21.74
N LEU A 330 11.21 -0.29 20.89
CA LEU A 330 11.52 -0.05 19.48
C LEU A 330 12.62 1.00 19.31
N ALA A 331 12.61 2.07 20.10
CA ALA A 331 13.64 3.11 20.05
C ALA A 331 15.02 2.57 20.46
N LYS A 332 15.07 1.61 21.40
CA LYS A 332 16.29 0.92 21.87
C LYS A 332 16.59 -0.37 21.11
N PHE A 333 16.02 -0.56 19.92
CA PHE A 333 16.18 -1.77 19.13
C PHE A 333 17.65 -2.16 18.89
N GLN A 334 18.52 -1.19 18.61
CA GLN A 334 19.95 -1.44 18.39
C GLN A 334 20.65 -1.99 19.64
N GLU A 335 20.28 -1.47 20.83
CA GLU A 335 20.81 -1.95 22.11
C GLU A 335 20.36 -3.39 22.38
N HIS A 336 19.09 -3.70 22.08
CA HIS A 336 18.52 -5.03 22.30
C HIS A 336 19.20 -6.12 21.47
N PHE A 337 19.59 -5.80 20.24
CA PHE A 337 20.30 -6.71 19.34
C PHE A 337 21.81 -6.42 19.27
N SER A 338 22.40 -5.99 20.40
CA SER A 338 23.85 -5.75 20.49
C SER A 338 24.63 -7.00 20.05
N GLY A 339 25.52 -6.84 19.07
CA GLY A 339 26.32 -7.94 18.53
C GLY A 339 25.73 -8.63 17.29
N LYS A 340 24.51 -8.28 16.87
CA LYS A 340 23.96 -8.64 15.55
C LYS A 340 24.27 -7.55 14.54
N GLU A 341 24.68 -7.94 13.32
CA GLU A 341 24.73 -7.01 12.19
C GLU A 341 23.29 -6.67 11.74
N LEU A 342 22.86 -5.45 12.07
CA LEU A 342 21.51 -4.95 11.74
C LEU A 342 21.52 -4.20 10.41
N THR A 343 20.59 -4.54 9.53
CA THR A 343 20.41 -3.83 8.26
C THR A 343 19.90 -2.41 8.50
N GLN A 344 20.18 -1.51 7.56
CA GLN A 344 19.64 -0.15 7.60
C GLN A 344 18.10 -0.12 7.58
N ILE A 345 17.47 -1.12 6.95
CA ILE A 345 16.01 -1.25 6.87
C ILE A 345 15.42 -1.52 8.25
N GLU A 346 15.98 -2.47 9.01
CA GLU A 346 15.53 -2.80 10.36
C GLU A 346 15.62 -1.59 11.29
N GLN A 347 16.76 -0.89 11.26
CA GLN A 347 16.99 0.28 12.11
C GLN A 347 15.99 1.41 11.81
N LYS A 348 15.76 1.70 10.52
CA LYS A 348 14.78 2.71 10.10
C LYS A 348 13.36 2.31 10.48
N MET A 349 13.00 1.05 10.26
CA MET A 349 11.68 0.52 10.58
C MET A 349 11.40 0.59 12.09
N ALA A 350 12.34 0.16 12.94
CA ALA A 350 12.18 0.24 14.40
C ALA A 350 11.98 1.68 14.89
N SER A 351 12.85 2.61 14.46
CA SER A 351 12.76 4.03 14.83
C SER A 351 11.43 4.67 14.44
N ALA A 352 10.94 4.34 13.25
CA ALA A 352 9.72 4.94 12.74
C ALA A 352 8.45 4.35 13.35
N LEU A 353 8.42 3.03 13.61
CA LEU A 353 7.30 2.42 14.30
C LEU A 353 7.25 2.85 15.78
N ALA A 354 8.39 3.14 16.40
CA ALA A 354 8.43 3.82 17.71
C ALA A 354 7.75 5.20 17.62
N SER A 355 8.09 5.99 16.60
CA SER A 355 7.49 7.30 16.35
C SER A 355 5.98 7.19 16.08
N SER A 356 5.55 6.16 15.35
CA SER A 356 4.14 5.88 15.10
C SER A 356 3.37 5.63 16.40
N VAL A 357 3.85 4.72 17.26
CA VAL A 357 3.21 4.46 18.56
C VAL A 357 3.13 5.74 19.40
N ARG A 358 4.20 6.55 19.45
CA ARG A 358 4.21 7.85 20.15
C ARG A 358 3.21 8.86 19.57
N ALA A 359 2.98 8.84 18.27
CA ALA A 359 1.97 9.68 17.64
C ALA A 359 0.55 9.24 18.02
N PHE A 360 0.29 7.93 18.08
CA PHE A 360 -0.98 7.41 18.58
C PHE A 360 -1.23 7.82 20.04
N ILE A 361 -0.22 7.69 20.90
CA ILE A 361 -0.26 8.16 22.29
C ILE A 361 -0.60 9.66 22.35
N SER A 362 0.12 10.49 21.58
CA SER A 362 -0.09 11.94 21.54
C SER A 362 -1.52 12.30 21.13
N PHE A 363 -2.04 11.65 20.09
CA PHE A 363 -3.42 11.88 19.64
C PHE A 363 -4.44 11.47 20.70
N GLN A 364 -4.25 10.33 21.37
CA GLN A 364 -5.12 9.88 22.45
C GLN A 364 -5.07 10.78 23.69
N SER A 365 -3.93 11.42 23.95
CA SER A 365 -3.78 12.44 24.98
C SER A 365 -4.35 13.81 24.57
N GLY A 366 -5.07 13.91 23.43
CA GLY A 366 -5.68 15.16 22.97
C GLY A 366 -4.68 16.15 22.35
N MET A 367 -3.54 15.67 21.86
CA MET A 367 -2.48 16.49 21.26
C MET A 367 -2.27 16.15 19.77
N PRO A 368 -3.24 16.46 18.89
CA PRO A 368 -3.16 16.14 17.46
C PRO A 368 -1.99 16.83 16.74
N GLU A 369 -1.59 18.06 17.12
CA GLU A 369 -0.42 18.72 16.50
C GLU A 369 0.88 17.96 16.81
N ASN A 370 1.03 17.49 18.05
CA ASN A 370 2.19 16.69 18.46
C ASN A 370 2.24 15.36 17.71
N ALA A 371 1.08 14.72 17.51
CA ALA A 371 0.98 13.50 16.71
C ALA A 371 1.43 13.74 15.26
N ILE A 372 0.96 14.80 14.61
CA ILE A 372 1.37 15.18 13.24
C ILE A 372 2.86 15.44 13.19
N LYS A 373 3.40 16.29 14.08
CA LYS A 373 4.82 16.63 14.14
C LYS A 373 5.70 15.39 14.31
N THR A 374 5.27 14.45 15.15
CA THR A 374 5.99 13.18 15.36
C THR A 374 6.00 12.34 14.09
N LEU A 375 4.88 12.29 13.37
CA LEU A 375 4.73 11.57 12.11
C LEU A 375 5.43 12.24 10.92
N GLU A 376 5.76 13.53 11.01
CA GLU A 376 6.50 14.26 9.97
C GLU A 376 8.02 14.14 10.09
N GLN A 377 8.53 13.65 11.23
CA GLN A 377 9.96 13.45 11.40
C GLN A 377 10.50 12.41 10.40
N PRO A 378 11.70 12.65 9.82
CA PRO A 378 12.25 11.80 8.79
C PRO A 378 12.69 10.45 9.36
N ASN A 379 11.77 9.48 9.42
CA ASN A 379 12.06 8.07 9.73
C ASN A 379 11.24 7.09 8.85
N LEU A 380 10.24 7.55 8.09
CA LEU A 380 9.23 6.68 7.43
C LEU A 380 9.58 6.13 6.04
N ASP A 381 10.83 6.27 5.59
CA ASP A 381 11.29 5.88 4.25
C ASP A 381 12.16 4.59 4.26
N TRP A 382 11.65 3.48 4.82
CA TRP A 382 12.28 2.16 4.60
C TRP A 382 11.59 1.43 3.45
N CYS A 383 12.34 0.79 2.54
CA CYS A 383 11.76 0.07 1.40
C CYS A 383 12.25 -1.36 1.28
N ALA A 384 11.29 -2.29 1.18
CA ALA A 384 11.51 -3.55 0.48
C ALA A 384 10.27 -4.05 -0.30
N ASN A 385 9.05 -4.10 0.27
CA ASN A 385 7.89 -4.69 -0.44
C ASN A 385 6.52 -4.22 0.07
N PHE A 386 6.14 -2.98 -0.24
CA PHE A 386 5.03 -2.22 0.34
C PHE A 386 3.58 -2.65 0.07
N ARG A 387 3.38 -3.80 -0.58
CA ARG A 387 2.06 -4.12 -1.17
C ARG A 387 1.34 -5.26 -0.47
N LEU A 388 1.91 -5.79 0.61
CA LEU A 388 1.56 -7.11 1.11
C LEU A 388 0.91 -7.12 2.49
N GLN A 389 1.25 -6.19 3.37
CA GLN A 389 0.91 -6.23 4.80
C GLN A 389 0.54 -4.84 5.34
N PHE A 390 -0.20 -4.82 6.46
CA PHE A 390 -0.71 -3.59 7.07
C PHE A 390 0.40 -2.63 7.50
N VAL A 391 1.46 -3.15 8.13
CA VAL A 391 2.61 -2.38 8.61
C VAL A 391 3.30 -1.67 7.43
N ASP A 392 3.56 -2.40 6.35
CA ASP A 392 4.27 -1.86 5.19
C ASP A 392 3.43 -0.82 4.42
N ALA A 393 2.11 -0.94 4.48
CA ALA A 393 1.19 0.01 3.89
C ALA A 393 1.00 1.28 4.73
N GLN A 394 1.48 1.34 5.98
CA GLN A 394 1.33 2.49 6.89
C GLN A 394 -0.12 3.01 6.95
N LEU A 395 -1.11 2.10 6.94
CA LEU A 395 -2.52 2.49 6.86
C LEU A 395 -2.98 3.18 8.15
N TYR A 396 -2.48 2.73 9.31
CA TYR A 396 -2.74 3.32 10.62
C TYR A 396 -2.25 4.76 10.69
N GLU A 397 -1.02 5.02 10.27
CA GLU A 397 -0.41 6.34 10.33
C GLU A 397 -1.09 7.31 9.36
N ARG A 398 -1.51 6.84 8.18
CA ARG A 398 -2.22 7.67 7.20
C ARG A 398 -3.63 8.01 7.67
N PHE A 399 -4.33 7.03 8.26
CA PHE A 399 -5.65 7.26 8.84
C PHE A 399 -5.57 8.14 10.10
N LEU A 400 -4.55 7.95 10.95
CA LEU A 400 -4.29 8.78 12.11
C LEU A 400 -4.06 10.24 11.71
N ARG A 401 -3.25 10.51 10.68
CA ARG A 401 -3.06 11.88 10.17
C ARG A 401 -4.40 12.51 9.80
N ALA A 402 -5.24 11.81 9.04
CA ALA A 402 -6.57 12.32 8.69
C ALA A 402 -7.43 12.65 9.93
N ARG A 403 -7.38 11.81 10.97
CA ARG A 403 -8.06 12.07 12.26
C ARG A 403 -7.47 13.28 13.00
N CYS A 404 -6.15 13.44 13.01
CA CYS A 404 -5.50 14.62 13.60
C CYS A 404 -5.93 15.91 12.88
N TYR A 405 -5.89 15.91 11.55
CA TYR A 405 -6.31 17.07 10.75
C TYR A 405 -7.79 17.41 10.94
N ARG A 406 -8.67 16.40 10.98
CA ARG A 406 -10.10 16.60 11.33
C ARG A 406 -10.24 17.22 12.73
N ALA A 407 -9.52 16.71 13.74
CA ALA A 407 -9.57 17.23 15.11
C ALA A 407 -9.10 18.69 15.22
N LEU A 408 -8.28 19.15 14.26
CA LEU A 408 -7.80 20.53 14.15
C LEU A 408 -8.69 21.41 13.25
N GLY A 409 -9.77 20.88 12.68
CA GLY A 409 -10.61 21.58 11.69
C GLY A 409 -9.94 21.78 10.32
N GLN A 410 -8.79 21.15 10.08
CA GLN A 410 -8.05 21.21 8.82
C GLN A 410 -8.59 20.17 7.83
N TYR A 411 -9.83 20.36 7.38
CA TYR A 411 -10.58 19.34 6.65
C TYR A 411 -9.99 18.99 5.27
N GLU A 412 -9.42 19.97 4.57
CA GLU A 412 -8.78 19.76 3.27
C GLU A 412 -7.61 18.78 3.37
N ASP A 413 -6.77 18.92 4.40
CA ASP A 413 -5.68 17.99 4.68
C ASP A 413 -6.20 16.62 5.10
N ALA A 414 -7.28 16.57 5.88
CA ALA A 414 -7.91 15.31 6.28
C ALA A 414 -8.42 14.52 5.07
N ILE A 415 -9.16 15.18 4.17
CA ILE A 415 -9.66 14.62 2.91
C ILE A 415 -8.49 14.19 2.02
N ARG A 416 -7.45 15.02 1.91
CA ARG A 416 -6.24 14.69 1.15
C ARG A 416 -5.60 13.40 1.65
N TRP A 417 -5.40 13.24 2.96
CA TRP A 417 -4.84 12.00 3.50
C TRP A 417 -5.75 10.79 3.29
N LEU A 418 -7.07 10.96 3.40
CA LEU A 418 -8.04 9.90 3.11
C LEU A 418 -8.04 9.49 1.64
N SER A 419 -7.77 10.41 0.70
CA SER A 419 -7.67 10.10 -0.72
C SER A 419 -6.60 9.02 -1.01
N THR A 420 -5.55 8.96 -0.18
CA THR A 420 -4.44 7.99 -0.30
C THR A 420 -4.80 6.56 0.15
N ILE A 421 -5.94 6.38 0.83
CA ILE A 421 -6.38 5.12 1.43
C ILE A 421 -7.39 4.41 0.50
N GLY A 422 -7.43 3.09 0.54
CA GLY A 422 -8.38 2.27 -0.25
C GLY A 422 -7.85 1.80 -1.62
N THR A 423 -6.61 2.16 -1.95
CA THR A 423 -5.92 1.86 -3.21
C THR A 423 -4.50 1.35 -2.92
N PHE A 424 -3.77 0.85 -3.93
CA PHE A 424 -2.34 0.45 -3.87
C PHE A 424 -1.97 -0.94 -3.31
N SER A 425 -2.70 -1.50 -2.35
CA SER A 425 -2.35 -2.80 -1.72
C SER A 425 -3.58 -3.57 -1.21
N TYR A 426 -3.45 -4.90 -1.05
CA TYR A 426 -4.55 -5.71 -0.50
C TYR A 426 -5.01 -5.27 0.90
N PRO A 427 -4.11 -4.98 1.87
CA PRO A 427 -4.52 -4.46 3.17
C PRO A 427 -5.29 -3.13 3.08
N ALA A 428 -4.98 -2.29 2.08
CA ALA A 428 -5.67 -1.01 1.92
C ALA A 428 -7.15 -1.17 1.56
N ILE A 429 -7.55 -2.30 0.96
CA ILE A 429 -8.96 -2.60 0.64
C ILE A 429 -9.79 -2.69 1.93
N ALA A 430 -9.21 -3.21 3.02
CA ALA A 430 -9.87 -3.30 4.32
C ALA A 430 -10.26 -1.92 4.90
N TYR A 431 -9.60 -0.85 4.44
CA TYR A 431 -9.86 0.53 4.88
C TYR A 431 -10.86 1.29 3.98
N ARG A 432 -11.38 0.69 2.90
CA ARG A 432 -12.30 1.39 1.98
C ARG A 432 -13.57 1.88 2.68
N ALA A 433 -14.24 1.01 3.43
CA ALA A 433 -15.46 1.40 4.14
C ALA A 433 -15.16 2.39 5.29
N PRO A 434 -14.17 2.14 6.18
CA PRO A 434 -13.77 3.12 7.20
C PRO A 434 -13.40 4.49 6.63
N LYS A 435 -12.70 4.55 5.50
CA LYS A 435 -12.40 5.79 4.78
C LYS A 435 -13.68 6.52 4.40
N HIS A 436 -14.62 5.85 3.75
CA HIS A 436 -15.86 6.49 3.29
C HIS A 436 -16.70 6.99 4.46
N ARG A 437 -16.76 6.25 5.57
CA ARG A 437 -17.42 6.76 6.76
C ARG A 437 -16.77 8.03 7.31
N LEU A 438 -15.44 8.04 7.46
CA LEU A 438 -14.74 9.23 7.97
C LEU A 438 -14.87 10.42 7.01
N LEU A 439 -14.84 10.20 5.69
CA LEU A 439 -15.12 11.25 4.70
C LEU A 439 -16.53 11.81 4.86
N ALA A 440 -17.53 10.95 5.05
CA ALA A 440 -18.91 11.39 5.25
C ALA A 440 -19.06 12.26 6.50
N GLU A 441 -18.46 11.85 7.62
CA GLU A 441 -18.43 12.61 8.87
C GLU A 441 -17.72 13.98 8.69
N ILE A 442 -16.63 14.03 7.93
CA ILE A 442 -15.92 15.29 7.62
C ILE A 442 -16.78 16.20 6.74
N TYR A 443 -17.38 15.71 5.66
CA TYR A 443 -18.22 16.53 4.79
C TYR A 443 -19.47 17.06 5.52
N GLU A 444 -20.02 16.25 6.43
CA GLU A 444 -21.10 16.71 7.30
C GLU A 444 -20.65 17.85 8.23
N GLU A 445 -19.45 17.77 8.83
CA GLU A 445 -18.87 18.86 9.63
C GLU A 445 -18.61 20.14 8.81
N ILE A 446 -18.24 20.00 7.54
CA ILE A 446 -18.07 21.13 6.60
C ILE A 446 -19.43 21.73 6.18
N GLY A 447 -20.51 20.95 6.26
CA GLY A 447 -21.85 21.33 5.78
C GLY A 447 -22.14 20.94 4.33
N ASP A 448 -21.27 20.16 3.68
CA ASP A 448 -21.51 19.59 2.35
C ASP A 448 -22.37 18.32 2.47
N LYS A 449 -23.68 18.53 2.50
CA LYS A 449 -24.68 17.46 2.64
C LYS A 449 -24.61 16.43 1.50
N GLU A 450 -24.33 16.88 0.27
CA GLU A 450 -24.33 16.00 -0.91
C GLU A 450 -23.18 15.00 -0.82
N GLN A 451 -21.96 15.49 -0.57
CA GLN A 451 -20.79 14.64 -0.41
C GLN A 451 -20.88 13.74 0.83
N ALA A 452 -21.45 14.25 1.93
CA ALA A 452 -21.68 13.46 3.13
C ALA A 452 -22.60 12.25 2.85
N ILE A 453 -23.74 12.48 2.18
CA ILE A 453 -24.68 11.43 1.80
C ILE A 453 -24.02 10.42 0.84
N GLU A 454 -23.32 10.89 -0.20
CA GLU A 454 -22.62 10.02 -1.16
C GLU A 454 -21.65 9.07 -0.46
N HIS A 455 -20.87 9.58 0.49
CA HIS A 455 -19.89 8.78 1.21
C HIS A 455 -20.52 7.83 2.24
N TYR A 456 -21.59 8.22 2.94
CA TYR A 456 -22.33 7.29 3.79
C TYR A 456 -22.96 6.15 2.97
N GLN A 457 -23.49 6.43 1.78
CA GLN A 457 -24.04 5.41 0.88
C GLN A 457 -22.96 4.42 0.45
N ARG A 458 -21.76 4.89 0.07
CA ARG A 458 -20.63 4.00 -0.26
C ARG A 458 -20.21 3.12 0.91
N PHE A 459 -20.19 3.67 2.13
CA PHE A 459 -19.91 2.88 3.34
C PHE A 459 -20.95 1.78 3.52
N ILE A 460 -22.24 2.10 3.40
CA ILE A 460 -23.34 1.13 3.53
C ILE A 460 -23.23 0.05 2.46
N GLU A 461 -22.95 0.40 1.21
CA GLU A 461 -22.84 -0.56 0.12
C GLU A 461 -21.69 -1.55 0.35
N LEU A 462 -20.51 -1.07 0.77
CA LEU A 462 -19.35 -1.91 1.03
C LEU A 462 -19.58 -2.90 2.18
N TRP A 463 -20.37 -2.51 3.19
CA TRP A 463 -20.63 -3.30 4.40
C TRP A 463 -22.04 -3.89 4.46
N ARG A 464 -22.79 -3.90 3.34
CA ARG A 464 -24.17 -4.38 3.29
C ARG A 464 -24.34 -5.82 3.81
N ASP A 465 -23.30 -6.64 3.64
CA ASP A 465 -23.23 -8.06 4.01
C ASP A 465 -22.27 -8.30 5.20
N CYS A 466 -22.08 -7.32 6.09
CA CYS A 466 -21.20 -7.43 7.25
C CYS A 466 -21.75 -8.39 8.32
N ASP A 467 -20.87 -8.82 9.22
CA ASP A 467 -21.25 -9.65 10.36
C ASP A 467 -22.31 -8.94 11.24
N PRO A 468 -23.21 -9.68 11.91
CA PRO A 468 -24.32 -9.09 12.68
C PRO A 468 -23.87 -8.04 13.72
N GLU A 469 -22.72 -8.24 14.34
CA GLU A 469 -22.10 -7.34 15.32
C GLU A 469 -21.71 -5.97 14.75
N LEU A 470 -21.50 -5.85 13.43
CA LEU A 470 -21.17 -4.58 12.77
C LEU A 470 -22.39 -3.88 12.14
N ARG A 471 -23.56 -4.52 12.11
CA ARG A 471 -24.81 -3.91 11.61
C ARG A 471 -25.19 -2.60 12.29
N PRO A 472 -24.95 -2.38 13.61
CA PRO A 472 -25.20 -1.08 14.23
C PRO A 472 -24.49 0.08 13.53
N GLN A 473 -23.32 -0.16 12.93
CA GLN A 473 -22.58 0.87 12.20
C GLN A 473 -23.29 1.29 10.91
N LEU A 474 -24.00 0.37 10.25
CA LEU A 474 -24.84 0.69 9.08
C LEU A 474 -26.05 1.52 9.47
N GLU A 475 -26.70 1.18 10.59
CA GLU A 475 -27.88 1.90 11.08
C GLU A 475 -27.53 3.34 11.49
N ILE A 476 -26.35 3.55 12.10
CA ILE A 476 -25.83 4.90 12.35
C ILE A 476 -25.69 5.68 11.04
N ALA A 477 -25.06 5.10 10.01
CA ALA A 477 -24.88 5.78 8.72
C ALA A 477 -26.22 6.10 8.02
N ARG A 478 -27.20 5.19 8.09
CA ARG A 478 -28.57 5.40 7.57
C ARG A 478 -29.26 6.56 8.27
N ALA A 479 -29.23 6.58 9.60
CA ALA A 479 -29.81 7.66 10.38
C ALA A 479 -29.18 9.03 10.07
N ARG A 480 -27.86 9.08 9.80
CA ARG A 480 -27.20 10.32 9.34
C ARG A 480 -27.66 10.75 7.96
N ILE A 481 -27.79 9.84 6.99
CA ILE A 481 -28.35 10.16 5.67
C ILE A 481 -29.77 10.75 5.80
N ASP A 482 -30.64 10.15 6.61
CA ASP A 482 -32.01 10.61 6.79
C ASP A 482 -32.07 12.00 7.44
N ALA A 483 -31.20 12.27 8.41
CA ALA A 483 -31.07 13.59 9.03
C ALA A 483 -30.54 14.66 8.05
N LEU A 484 -29.61 14.31 7.16
CA LEU A 484 -29.05 15.24 6.18
C LEU A 484 -30.03 15.63 5.06
N ARG A 485 -30.98 14.73 4.75
CA ARG A 485 -32.03 14.96 3.75
C ARG A 485 -33.19 15.83 4.23
N GLN A 486 -33.33 15.96 5.55
CA GLN A 486 -34.23 16.93 6.19
C GLN A 486 -33.57 18.31 6.17
#